data_AF-A0A4Q6CJ22-F1
#
_entry.id   AF-A0A4Q6CJ22-F1
#
_cell.length_a   1.000
_cell.length_b   1.000
_cell.length_c   1.000
_cell.angle_alpha   90.00
_cell.angle_beta   90.00
_cell.angle_gamma   90.00
#
_symmetry.space_group_name_H-M   'P 1'
#
loop_
_entity.id
_entity.type
_entity.pdbx_description
1 polymer ?
#
loop_
_entity_poly.entity_id
_entity_poly.type
_entity_poly.pdbx_seq_one_letter_code
_entity_poly.pdbx_strand_id
1 'polypeptide(L)'
;MALFNTLQYARKLEAAGVSAQQAEVQSYALAEIIEGVMVTKADLEKLELAVVNKLEGRMDAIDARLSSRMDSLEHSLSSRMDSLEYRLTIKMGAMMFTMFAVAISVFKLWT
;
A
#
# COMPACT_ATOMS: atom_id res chain seq x y z
N MET A 1 18.42 -31.32 1.24
CA MET A 1 18.90 -31.75 2.57
C MET A 1 17.80 -32.60 3.17
N ALA A 2 18.03 -33.90 3.40
CA ALA A 2 17.01 -34.74 4.04
C ALA A 2 16.87 -34.31 5.50
N LEU A 3 15.74 -33.68 5.85
CA LEU A 3 15.44 -33.17 7.19
C LEU A 3 15.21 -34.31 8.20
N PHE A 4 14.77 -35.48 7.71
CA PHE A 4 14.61 -36.69 8.49
C PHE A 4 15.59 -37.77 8.00
N ASN A 5 16.40 -38.30 8.92
CA ASN A 5 17.34 -39.37 8.63
C ASN A 5 16.70 -40.73 8.92
N THR A 6 16.05 -41.29 7.89
CA THR A 6 15.37 -42.60 7.94
C THR A 6 16.29 -43.71 8.44
N LEU A 7 17.55 -43.74 7.98
CA LEU A 7 18.53 -44.77 8.36
C LEU A 7 18.89 -44.69 9.85
N GLN A 8 19.14 -43.50 10.39
CA GLN A 8 19.41 -43.35 11.83
C GLN A 8 18.19 -43.72 12.67
N TYR A 9 16.98 -43.40 12.21
CA TYR A 9 15.76 -43.73 12.92
C TYR A 9 15.48 -45.25 12.92
N ALA A 10 15.62 -45.91 11.78
CA ALA A 10 15.50 -47.37 11.68
C ALA A 10 16.50 -48.09 12.63
N ARG A 11 17.77 -47.65 12.66
CA ARG A 11 18.76 -48.21 13.59
C ARG A 11 18.39 -48.05 15.06
N LYS A 12 17.75 -46.94 15.45
CA LYS A 12 17.26 -46.76 16.83
C LYS A 12 16.13 -47.72 17.16
N LEU A 13 15.24 -47.99 16.21
CA LEU A 13 14.16 -48.98 16.38
C LEU A 13 14.72 -50.39 16.52
N GLU A 14 15.70 -50.76 15.69
CA GLU A 14 16.41 -52.04 15.81
C GLU A 14 17.10 -52.20 17.16
N ALA A 15 17.80 -51.17 17.64
CA ALA A 15 18.43 -51.18 18.96
C ALA A 15 17.42 -51.30 20.12
N ALA A 16 16.17 -50.90 19.89
CA ALA A 16 15.06 -51.06 20.83
C ALA A 16 14.33 -52.42 20.72
N GLY A 17 14.81 -53.33 19.86
CA GLY A 17 14.26 -54.68 19.67
C GLY A 17 13.19 -54.80 18.59
N VAL A 18 12.95 -53.76 17.79
CA VAL A 18 12.11 -53.85 16.59
C VAL A 18 12.87 -54.60 15.49
N SER A 19 12.20 -55.46 14.71
CA SER A 19 12.88 -56.15 13.61
C SER A 19 13.32 -55.17 12.52
N ALA A 20 14.38 -55.48 11.79
CA ALA A 20 14.89 -54.61 10.71
C ALA A 20 13.80 -54.25 9.68
N GLN A 21 12.97 -55.21 9.28
CA GLN A 21 11.84 -54.97 8.37
C GLN A 21 10.78 -54.04 8.96
N GLN A 22 10.44 -54.20 10.25
CA GLN A 22 9.49 -53.30 10.90
C GLN A 22 10.07 -51.90 11.10
N ALA A 23 11.34 -51.80 11.45
CA ALA A 23 12.06 -50.55 11.64
C ALA A 23 12.15 -49.75 10.34
N GLU A 24 12.42 -50.42 9.22
CA GLU A 24 12.46 -49.81 7.89
C GLU A 24 11.09 -49.27 7.49
N VAL A 25 10.03 -50.10 7.58
CA VAL A 25 8.65 -49.68 7.26
C VAL A 25 8.20 -48.50 8.11
N GLN A 26 8.47 -48.52 9.42
CA GLN A 26 8.14 -47.40 10.30
C GLN A 26 8.92 -46.14 9.94
N SER A 27 10.21 -46.26 9.58
CA SER A 27 11.02 -45.11 9.20
C SER A 27 10.53 -44.43 7.94
N TYR A 28 10.12 -45.21 6.93
CA TYR A 28 9.58 -44.68 5.69
C TYR A 28 8.20 -44.07 5.90
N ALA A 29 7.30 -44.74 6.63
CA ALA A 29 5.99 -44.20 6.94
C ALA A 29 6.08 -42.87 7.71
N LEU A 30 7.02 -42.75 8.65
CA LEU A 30 7.24 -41.50 9.38
C LEU A 30 7.80 -40.40 8.47
N ALA A 31 8.73 -40.74 7.58
CA ALA A 31 9.29 -39.79 6.62
C ALA A 31 8.21 -39.24 5.68
N GLU A 32 7.33 -40.10 5.17
CA GLU A 32 6.22 -39.72 4.31
C GLU A 32 5.25 -38.76 5.04
N ILE A 33 4.92 -39.05 6.30
CA ILE A 33 4.08 -38.15 7.11
C ILE A 33 4.77 -36.79 7.33
N ILE A 34 6.07 -36.79 7.66
CA ILE A 34 6.82 -35.55 7.90
C ILE A 34 6.90 -34.72 6.61
N GLU A 35 7.19 -35.34 5.48
CA GLU A 35 7.24 -34.68 4.18
C GLU A 35 5.87 -34.11 3.77
N GLY A 36 4.77 -34.83 4.05
CA GLY A 36 3.42 -34.40 3.68
C GLY A 36 2.86 -33.23 4.49
N VAL A 37 3.37 -32.99 5.71
CA VAL A 37 2.84 -31.95 6.61
C VAL A 37 3.82 -30.79 6.82
N MET A 38 5.10 -30.94 6.44
CA MET A 38 6.07 -29.87 6.68
C MET A 38 5.98 -28.76 5.62
N VAL A 39 6.12 -27.53 6.10
CA VAL A 39 6.41 -26.38 5.26
C VAL A 39 7.90 -26.36 4.95
N THR A 40 8.26 -26.33 3.68
CA THR A 40 9.67 -26.26 3.25
C THR A 40 10.17 -24.82 3.24
N LYS A 41 11.50 -24.65 3.18
CA LYS A 41 12.09 -23.32 2.98
C LYS A 41 11.59 -22.67 1.68
N ALA A 42 11.40 -23.45 0.63
CA ALA A 42 10.90 -22.96 -0.65
C ALA A 42 9.46 -22.43 -0.55
N ASP A 43 8.61 -23.08 0.26
CA ASP A 43 7.25 -22.61 0.50
C ASP A 43 7.24 -21.26 1.24
N LEU A 44 8.14 -21.09 2.21
CA LEU A 44 8.32 -19.82 2.92
C LEU A 44 8.86 -18.72 2.00
N GLU A 45 9.87 -19.00 1.18
CA GLU A 45 10.41 -18.04 0.20
C GLU A 45 9.34 -17.62 -0.82
N LYS A 46 8.50 -18.56 -1.27
CA LYS A 46 7.38 -18.28 -2.15
C LYS A 46 6.33 -17.41 -1.47
N LEU A 47 6.02 -17.68 -0.19
CA LEU A 47 5.09 -16.88 0.59
C LEU A 47 5.63 -15.47 0.83
N GLU A 48 6.92 -15.34 1.16
CA GLU A 48 7.61 -14.05 1.33
C GLU A 48 7.52 -13.23 0.05
N LEU A 49 7.86 -13.81 -1.10
CA LEU A 49 7.77 -13.14 -2.39
C LEU A 49 6.33 -12.72 -2.73
N ALA A 50 5.34 -13.56 -2.43
CA ALA A 50 3.94 -13.21 -2.61
C ALA A 50 3.49 -12.05 -1.71
N VAL A 51 3.98 -12.00 -0.47
CA VAL A 51 3.70 -10.90 0.48
C VAL A 51 4.36 -9.61 0.01
N VAL A 52 5.64 -9.66 -0.39
CA VAL A 52 6.39 -8.50 -0.92
C VAL A 52 5.68 -7.91 -2.13
N ASN A 53 5.38 -8.72 -3.14
CA ASN A 53 4.68 -8.26 -4.35
C ASN A 53 3.31 -7.64 -4.04
N LYS A 54 2.58 -8.21 -3.08
CA LYS A 54 1.28 -7.66 -2.64
C LYS A 54 1.44 -6.32 -1.92
N LEU A 55 2.50 -6.15 -1.13
CA LEU A 55 2.78 -4.89 -0.44
C LEU A 55 3.23 -3.81 -1.43
N GLU A 56 4.11 -4.14 -2.38
CA GLU A 56 4.53 -3.23 -3.45
C GLU A 56 3.31 -2.74 -4.25
N GLY A 57 2.45 -3.65 -4.73
CA GLY A 57 1.25 -3.25 -5.46
C GLY A 57 0.26 -2.41 -4.64
N ARG A 58 0.20 -2.61 -3.32
CA ARG A 58 -0.59 -1.75 -2.43
C ARG A 58 0.03 -0.37 -2.26
N MET A 59 1.36 -0.28 -2.25
CA MET A 59 2.09 0.97 -2.14
C MET A 59 1.90 1.81 -3.39
N ASP A 60 2.06 1.22 -4.58
CA ASP A 60 1.80 1.87 -5.87
C ASP A 60 0.36 2.42 -5.96
N ALA A 61 -0.61 1.64 -5.48
CA ALA A 61 -2.01 2.07 -5.46
C ALA A 61 -2.27 3.24 -4.49
N ILE A 62 -1.55 3.28 -3.36
CA ILE A 62 -1.62 4.40 -2.40
C ILE A 62 -1.00 5.65 -3.02
N ASP A 63 0.17 5.53 -3.65
CA ASP A 63 0.87 6.64 -4.29
C ASP A 63 0.03 7.26 -5.40
N ALA A 64 -0.52 6.43 -6.30
CA ALA A 64 -1.40 6.90 -7.36
C ALA A 64 -2.65 7.63 -6.82
N ARG A 65 -3.24 7.11 -5.74
CA ARG A 65 -4.41 7.74 -5.09
C ARG A 65 -4.04 9.06 -4.43
N LEU A 66 -2.86 9.16 -3.81
CA LEU A 66 -2.40 10.38 -3.15
C LEU A 66 -2.08 11.46 -4.17
N SER A 67 -1.38 11.13 -5.26
CA SER A 67 -1.12 12.04 -6.38
C SER A 67 -2.43 12.58 -6.96
N SER A 68 -3.38 11.71 -7.29
CA SER A 68 -4.68 12.14 -7.82
C SER A 68 -5.46 13.05 -6.86
N ARG A 69 -5.40 12.79 -5.55
CA ARG A 69 -6.00 13.68 -4.55
C ARG A 69 -5.30 15.03 -4.46
N MET A 70 -3.97 15.04 -4.59
CA MET A 70 -3.18 16.27 -4.57
C MET A 70 -3.50 17.14 -5.79
N ASP A 71 -3.55 16.56 -6.99
CA ASP A 71 -3.93 17.25 -8.22
C ASP A 71 -5.36 17.83 -8.13
N SER A 72 -6.29 17.06 -7.58
CA SER A 72 -7.67 17.52 -7.36
C SER A 72 -7.75 18.68 -6.36
N LEU A 73 -6.96 18.63 -5.29
CA LEU A 73 -6.87 19.72 -4.31
C LEU A 73 -6.25 20.98 -4.92
N GLU A 74 -5.17 20.84 -5.70
CA GLU A 74 -4.52 21.94 -6.40
C GLU A 74 -5.50 22.64 -7.35
N HIS A 75 -6.20 21.87 -8.20
CA HIS A 75 -7.21 22.41 -9.09
C HIS A 75 -8.35 23.10 -8.34
N SER A 76 -8.84 22.51 -7.24
CA SER A 76 -9.90 23.14 -6.45
C SER A 76 -9.43 24.43 -5.80
N LEU A 77 -8.18 24.52 -5.35
CA LEU A 77 -7.63 25.72 -4.73
C LEU A 77 -7.41 26.82 -5.77
N SER A 78 -6.83 26.48 -6.92
CA SER A 78 -6.65 27.42 -8.04
C SER A 78 -8.00 28.00 -8.49
N SER A 79 -9.01 27.17 -8.73
CA SER A 79 -10.35 27.64 -9.13
C SER A 79 -10.99 28.57 -8.08
N ARG A 80 -10.82 28.27 -6.79
CA ARG A 80 -11.30 29.14 -5.71
C ARG A 80 -10.55 30.47 -5.67
N MET A 81 -9.24 30.46 -5.92
CA MET A 81 -8.41 31.65 -5.98
C MET A 81 -8.83 32.55 -7.14
N ASP A 82 -9.01 32.00 -8.34
CA ASP A 82 -9.51 32.74 -9.51
C ASP A 82 -10.89 33.35 -9.23
N SER A 83 -11.80 32.58 -8.63
CA SER A 83 -13.12 33.10 -8.26
C SER A 83 -13.05 34.25 -7.26
N LEU A 84 -12.11 34.20 -6.30
CA LEU A 84 -11.90 35.30 -5.36
C LEU A 84 -11.32 36.52 -6.06
N GLU A 85 -10.36 36.34 -6.96
CA GLU A 85 -9.77 37.40 -7.77
C GLU A 85 -10.83 38.13 -8.60
N TYR A 86 -11.68 37.39 -9.34
CA TYR A 86 -12.78 37.98 -10.11
C TYR A 86 -13.73 38.79 -9.23
N ARG A 87 -14.13 38.24 -8.07
CA ARG A 87 -15.04 38.94 -7.14
C ARG A 87 -14.41 40.21 -6.59
N LEU A 88 -13.12 40.19 -6.25
CA LEU A 88 -12.40 41.36 -5.77
C LEU A 88 -12.29 42.40 -6.87
N THR A 89 -11.88 42.02 -8.08
CA THR A 89 -11.79 42.93 -9.23
C THR A 89 -13.13 43.62 -9.52
N ILE A 90 -14.25 42.88 -9.52
CA ILE A 90 -15.59 43.46 -9.72
C ILE A 90 -15.94 44.43 -8.57
N LYS A 91 -15.74 44.04 -7.31
CA LYS A 91 -16.03 44.90 -6.16
C LYS A 91 -15.20 46.18 -6.17
N MET A 92 -13.91 46.08 -6.50
CA MET A 92 -13.01 47.22 -6.61
C MET A 92 -13.43 48.14 -7.76
N GLY A 93 -13.77 47.58 -8.93
CA GLY A 93 -14.31 48.34 -10.05
C GLY A 93 -15.57 49.12 -9.70
N ALA A 94 -16.52 48.48 -9.00
CA ALA A 94 -17.74 49.14 -8.52
C ALA A 94 -17.42 50.26 -7.53
N MET A 95 -16.53 50.04 -6.55
CA MET A 95 -16.12 51.07 -5.60
C MET A 95 -15.46 52.26 -6.29
N MET A 96 -14.53 52.02 -7.23
CA MET A 96 -13.90 53.09 -8.01
C MET A 96 -14.93 53.91 -8.78
N PHE A 97 -15.90 53.25 -9.43
CA PHE A 97 -16.99 53.93 -10.13
C PHE A 97 -17.83 54.80 -9.18
N THR A 98 -18.21 54.26 -8.02
CA THR A 98 -18.97 55.04 -7.01
C THR A 98 -18.19 56.25 -6.51
N MET A 99 -16.90 56.09 -6.19
CA MET A 99 -16.04 57.18 -5.73
C MET A 99 -15.88 58.25 -6.81
N PHE A 100 -15.72 57.85 -8.06
CA PHE A 100 -15.61 58.78 -9.18
C PHE A 100 -16.91 59.57 -9.39
N ALA A 101 -18.07 58.91 -9.31
CA ALA A 101 -19.38 59.58 -9.42
C ALA A 101 -19.61 60.59 -8.28
N VAL A 102 -19.20 60.26 -7.05
CA VAL A 102 -19.25 61.18 -5.91
C VAL A 102 -18.33 62.37 -6.14
N ALA A 103 -17.10 62.16 -6.60
CA ALA A 103 -16.14 63.24 -6.88
C ALA A 103 -16.67 64.23 -7.94
N ILE A 104 -17.27 63.74 -9.03
CA ILE A 104 -17.91 64.58 -10.05
C ILE A 104 -19.07 65.40 -9.46
N SER A 105 -19.91 64.75 -8.64
CA SER A 105 -21.06 65.41 -8.04
C SER A 105 -20.63 66.54 -7.11
N VAL A 106 -19.60 66.31 -6.29
CA VAL A 106 -19.01 67.35 -5.43
C VAL A 106 -18.42 68.46 -6.28
N PHE A 107 -17.64 68.18 -7.33
CA PHE A 107 -17.03 69.21 -8.18
C PHE A 107 -18.06 70.19 -8.77
N LYS A 108 -19.21 69.68 -9.25
CA LYS A 108 -20.31 70.50 -9.78
C LYS A 108 -20.97 71.43 -8.76
N LEU A 109 -20.84 71.19 -7.45
CA LEU A 109 -21.36 72.10 -6.42
C LEU A 109 -20.52 73.37 -6.25
N TRP A 110 -19.27 73.39 -6.72
CA TRP A 110 -18.33 74.51 -6.53
C TRP A 110 -18.06 75.32 -7.81
N THR A 111 -18.61 74.90 -8.96
CA THR A 111 -18.47 75.55 -10.27
C THR A 111 -19.81 76.09 -10.75
#